data_AF-A0A0G0PD33-F1
#
_entry.id   AF-A0A0G0PD33-F1
#
_cell.length_a   1.000
_cell.length_b   1.000
_cell.length_c   1.000
_cell.angle_alpha   90.00
_cell.angle_beta   90.00
_cell.angle_gamma   90.00
#
_symmetry.space_group_name_H-M   'P 1'
#
loop_
_entity.id
_entity.type
_entity.pdbx_description
1 polymer ?
#
loop_
_entity_poly.entity_id
_entity_poly.type
_entity_poly.pdbx_seq_one_letter_code
_entity_poly.pdbx_strand_id
1 'polypeptide(L)'
;MRIYQLVLLLKSDLKKEQKEKLLAGLKDLLGDVKSQKVDSLGERKFTYPIKRERKGEYIVINFETDKIDQEFNKRLLIKDEVLRHLLIRA
;
A
#
# COMPACT_ATOMS: atom_id res chain seq x y z
N MET A 1 -21.39 -1.93 -0.94
CA MET A 1 -20.12 -1.30 -1.36
C MET A 1 -19.60 -0.41 -0.25
N ARG A 2 -18.36 -0.66 0.18
CA ARG A 2 -17.70 0.10 1.25
C ARG A 2 -16.48 0.76 0.64
N ILE A 3 -16.24 2.01 1.06
CA ILE A 3 -15.06 2.76 0.65
C ILE A 3 -13.94 2.40 1.60
N TYR A 4 -12.79 2.04 1.04
CA TYR A 4 -11.58 1.77 1.80
C TYR A 4 -10.45 2.65 1.33
N GLN A 5 -9.59 3.00 2.28
CA GLN A 5 -8.36 3.72 2.04
C GLN A 5 -7.21 2.87 2.56
N LEU A 6 -6.33 2.45 1.65
CA LEU A 6 -5.11 1.73 1.96
C LEU A 6 -3.93 2.68 1.90
N VAL A 7 -3.32 2.92 3.05
CA VAL A 7 -2.07 3.67 3.18
C VAL A 7 -0.92 2.68 3.22
N LEU A 8 0.00 2.81 2.27
CA LEU A 8 1.20 2.00 2.15
C LEU A 8 2.41 2.87 2.44
N LEU A 9 3.32 2.30 3.24
CA LEU A 9 4.64 2.83 3.48
C LEU A 9 5.65 1.89 2.84
N LEU A 10 6.34 2.38 1.82
CA LEU A 10 7.34 1.64 1.07
C LEU A 10 8.76 2.06 1.47
N LYS A 11 9.72 1.15 1.28
CA LYS A 11 11.15 1.47 1.40
C LYS A 11 11.57 2.54 0.39
N SER A 12 12.39 3.49 0.83
CA SER A 12 12.91 4.56 -0.02
C SER A 12 13.81 4.07 -1.16
N ASP A 13 14.52 2.95 -0.96
CA ASP A 13 15.50 2.40 -1.92
C ASP A 13 14.84 1.61 -3.08
N LEU A 14 13.50 1.62 -3.17
CA LEU A 14 12.80 0.91 -4.23
C LEU A 14 12.92 1.65 -5.56
N LYS A 15 13.35 0.92 -6.60
CA LYS A 15 13.35 1.41 -7.98
C LYS A 15 11.91 1.58 -8.49
N LYS A 16 11.70 2.48 -9.45
CA LYS A 16 10.37 2.71 -10.07
C LYS A 16 9.74 1.43 -10.60
N GLU A 17 10.51 0.57 -11.27
CA GLU A 17 10.01 -0.71 -11.79
C GLU A 17 9.51 -1.66 -10.70
N GLN A 18 10.18 -1.70 -9.54
CA GLN A 18 9.74 -2.53 -8.42
C GLN A 18 8.44 -1.99 -7.81
N LYS A 19 8.30 -0.67 -7.74
CA LYS A 19 7.05 -0.01 -7.29
C LYS A 19 5.90 -0.30 -8.23
N GLU A 20 6.12 -0.22 -9.54
CA GLU A 20 5.08 -0.55 -10.53
C GLU A 20 4.68 -2.02 -10.47
N LYS A 21 5.63 -2.95 -10.33
CA LYS A 21 5.34 -4.38 -10.12
C LYS A 21 4.55 -4.64 -8.84
N LEU A 22 4.90 -3.95 -7.75
CA LEU A 22 4.15 -4.01 -6.50
C LEU A 22 2.73 -3.51 -6.66
N LEU A 23 2.55 -2.35 -7.29
CA LEU A 23 1.24 -1.76 -7.53
C LEU A 23 0.39 -2.63 -8.46
N ALA A 24 0.98 -3.19 -9.52
CA ALA A 24 0.30 -4.14 -10.40
C ALA A 24 -0.15 -5.40 -9.63
N GLY A 25 0.76 -6.02 -8.87
CA GLY A 25 0.39 -7.18 -8.06
C GLY A 25 -0.66 -6.86 -6.98
N LEU A 26 -0.68 -5.63 -6.45
CA LEU A 26 -1.74 -5.19 -5.54
C LEU A 26 -3.09 -5.00 -6.24
N LYS A 27 -3.08 -4.50 -7.49
CA LYS A 27 -4.28 -4.43 -8.32
C LYS A 27 -4.84 -5.82 -8.61
N ASP A 28 -3.99 -6.77 -8.97
CA ASP A 28 -4.41 -8.15 -9.23
C ASP A 28 -5.00 -8.80 -7.97
N LEU A 29 -4.43 -8.52 -6.79
CA LEU A 29 -4.95 -9.00 -5.52
C LEU A 29 -6.29 -8.38 -5.12
N LEU A 30 -6.54 -7.14 -5.54
CA LEU A 30 -7.78 -6.42 -5.26
C LEU A 30 -8.93 -6.85 -6.18
N GLY A 31 -8.64 -7.45 -7.34
CA GLY A 31 -9.64 -7.99 -8.27
C GLY A 31 -10.53 -6.91 -8.90
N ASP A 32 -11.81 -7.24 -9.11
CA ASP A 32 -12.82 -6.33 -9.66
C ASP A 32 -13.23 -5.24 -8.65
N VAL A 33 -12.41 -4.19 -8.61
CA VAL A 33 -12.70 -2.97 -7.86
C VAL A 33 -13.31 -1.93 -8.81
N LYS A 34 -14.46 -1.36 -8.44
CA LYS A 34 -15.16 -0.38 -9.29
C LYS A 34 -14.46 0.98 -9.40
N SER A 35 -13.65 1.34 -8.43
CA SER A 35 -12.99 2.64 -8.38
C SER A 35 -11.68 2.48 -7.64
N GLN A 36 -10.57 2.80 -8.31
CA GLN A 36 -9.24 2.78 -7.70
C GLN A 36 -8.55 4.11 -8.02
N LYS A 37 -8.29 4.91 -6.98
CA LYS A 37 -7.49 6.13 -7.08
C LYS A 37 -6.18 5.90 -6.34
N VAL A 38 -5.07 6.06 -7.05
CA VAL A 38 -3.72 5.93 -6.48
C VAL A 38 -3.12 7.32 -6.39
N ASP A 39 -2.84 7.77 -5.18
CA ASP A 39 -2.18 9.04 -4.86
C ASP A 39 -0.80 8.74 -4.26
N SER A 40 0.27 9.15 -4.92
CA SER A 40 1.63 9.10 -4.34
C SER A 40 1.93 10.41 -3.60
N LEU A 41 2.20 10.32 -2.30
CA LEU A 41 2.58 11.46 -1.46
C LEU A 41 4.11 11.68 -1.41
N GLY A 42 4.87 10.85 -2.11
CA GLY A 42 6.32 10.93 -2.21
C GLY A 42 7.06 10.50 -0.92
N GLU A 43 8.36 10.75 -0.91
CA GLU A 43 9.24 10.39 0.21
C GLU A 43 9.06 11.34 1.40
N ARG A 44 8.97 10.76 2.59
CA ARG A 44 8.95 11.50 3.85
C ARG A 44 9.91 10.88 4.85
N LYS A 45 10.51 11.73 5.68
CA LYS A 45 11.37 11.33 6.78
C LYS A 45 10.52 11.02 8.01
N PHE A 46 10.80 9.90 8.68
CA PHE A 46 10.08 9.48 9.88
C PHE A 46 10.72 10.08 11.13
N THR A 47 9.89 10.37 12.13
CA THR A 47 10.36 10.83 13.45
C THR A 47 11.03 9.71 14.24
N TYR A 48 10.67 8.45 13.97
CA TYR A 48 11.26 7.24 14.56
C TYR A 48 11.53 6.19 13.48
N PRO A 49 12.54 5.31 13.66
CA PRO A 49 12.85 4.29 12.68
C PRO A 49 11.76 3.22 12.60
N ILE A 50 11.35 2.85 11.38
CA ILE A 50 10.39 1.76 11.11
C ILE A 50 11.14 0.65 10.38
N LYS A 51 11.18 -0.56 10.94
CA LYS A 51 12.02 -1.67 10.43
C LYS A 51 13.46 -1.25 10.07
N ARG A 52 14.06 -0.38 10.90
CA ARG A 52 15.41 0.22 10.74
C ARG A 52 15.54 1.31 9.65
N GLU A 53 14.46 1.65 8.94
CA GLU A 53 14.43 2.75 7.98
C GLU A 53 14.03 4.07 8.63
N ARG A 54 14.67 5.18 8.23
CA ARG A 54 14.35 6.55 8.71
C ARG A 54 13.58 7.39 7.70
N LYS A 55 13.39 6.87 6.49
CA LYS A 55 12.64 7.50 5.40
C LYS A 55 11.92 6.42 4.59
N GLY A 56 10.85 6.82 3.92
CA GLY A 56 10.12 5.95 3.00
C GLY A 56 9.09 6.73 2.22
N GLU A 57 8.52 6.07 1.23
CA GLU A 57 7.53 6.67 0.33
C GLU A 57 6.12 6.30 0.76
N TYR A 58 5.24 7.29 0.81
CA TYR A 58 3.84 7.10 1.12
C TYR A 58 3.02 6.99 -0.16
N ILE A 59 2.24 5.91 -0.25
CA ILE A 59 1.26 5.72 -1.31
C ILE A 59 -0.10 5.50 -0.67
N VAL A 60 -1.11 6.19 -1.18
CA VAL A 60 -2.49 6.04 -0.75
C VAL A 60 -3.29 5.48 -1.91
N ILE A 61 -4.05 4.43 -1.65
CA ILE A 61 -4.94 3.80 -2.62
C ILE A 61 -6.34 3.85 -2.04
N ASN A 62 -7.20 4.64 -2.66
CA ASN A 62 -8.62 4.70 -2.33
C ASN A 62 -9.35 3.75 -3.26
N PHE A 63 -10.16 2.86 -2.70
CA PHE A 63 -10.90 1.91 -3.49
C PHE A 63 -12.26 1.50 -2.92
N GLU A 64 -13.15 1.08 -3.81
CA GLU A 64 -14.48 0.59 -3.44
C GLU A 64 -14.59 -0.91 -3.66
N THR A 65 -14.87 -1.65 -2.58
CA THR A 65 -15.12 -3.09 -2.65
C THR A 65 -16.21 -3.50 -1.67
N ASP A 66 -16.89 -4.61 -1.97
CA ASP A 66 -17.91 -5.17 -1.11
C ASP A 66 -17.33 -6.14 -0.06
N LYS A 67 -16.20 -6.79 -0.39
CA LYS A 67 -15.49 -7.71 0.49
C LYS A 67 -13.99 -7.48 0.39
N ILE A 68 -13.33 -7.42 1.54
CA ILE A 68 -11.86 -7.51 1.63
C ILE A 68 -11.55 -8.90 2.17
N ASP A 69 -10.73 -9.63 1.45
CA ASP A 69 -10.24 -10.93 1.89
C ASP A 69 -9.36 -10.77 3.13
N GLN A 70 -9.53 -11.65 4.13
CA GLN A 70 -8.69 -11.63 5.33
C GLN A 70 -7.22 -11.92 5.01
N GLU A 71 -6.93 -12.62 3.91
CA GLU A 71 -5.59 -12.88 3.42
C GLU A 71 -4.89 -11.64 2.89
N PHE A 72 -5.63 -10.60 2.50
CA PHE A 72 -5.06 -9.38 1.91
C PHE A 72 -4.01 -8.74 2.84
N ASN A 73 -4.35 -8.60 4.13
CA ASN A 73 -3.42 -8.05 5.13
C ASN A 73 -2.18 -8.95 5.34
N LYS A 74 -2.35 -10.28 5.29
CA LYS A 74 -1.22 -11.22 5.44
C LYS A 74 -0.26 -11.11 4.26
N ARG A 75 -0.79 -11.05 3.03
CA ARG A 75 0.03 -10.91 1.81
C ARG A 75 0.80 -9.58 1.79
N LEU A 76 0.20 -8.50 2.28
CA LEU A 76 0.88 -7.22 2.48
C LEU A 76 1.99 -7.27 3.54
N LEU A 77 1.80 -8.05 4.61
CA LEU A 77 2.79 -8.21 5.67
C LEU A 77 4.04 -8.98 5.20
N ILE A 78 3.86 -9.98 4.34
CA ILE A 78 4.93 -10.85 3.82
C ILE A 78 5.89 -10.09 2.88
N LYS A 79 5.41 -9.02 2.22
CA LYS A 79 6.24 -8.23 1.29
C LYS A 79 7.25 -7.38 2.08
N ASP A 80 8.53 -7.72 1.97
CA ASP A 80 9.64 -6.99 2.60
C ASP A 80 9.79 -5.53 2.15
N GLU A 81 9.24 -5.21 0.98
CA GLU A 81 9.23 -3.89 0.38
C GLU A 81 8.25 -2.94 1.10
N VAL A 82 7.24 -3.51 1.77
CA VAL A 82 6.25 -2.78 2.57
C VAL A 82 6.72 -2.69 4.02
N LEU A 83 7.02 -1.47 4.45
CA LEU A 83 7.42 -1.18 5.82
C LEU A 83 6.23 -1.26 6.77
N ARG A 84 5.10 -0.66 6.36
CA ARG A 84 3.85 -0.61 7.11
C ARG A 84 2.68 -0.45 6.15
N HIS A 85 1.54 -0.99 6.51
CA HIS A 85 0.29 -0.72 5.82
C HIS A 85 -0.78 -0.35 6.86
N LEU A 86 -1.76 0.43 6.44
CA LEU A 86 -2.93 0.76 7.23
C LEU A 86 -4.15 0.72 6.30
N LEU A 87 -5.12 -0.12 6.65
CA LEU A 87 -6.39 -0.20 5.96
C LEU A 87 -7.44 0.53 6.80
N ILE A 88 -7.99 1.61 6.25
CA ILE A 88 -9.04 2.41 6.86
C ILE A 88 -10.32 2.15 6.09
N ARG A 89 -11.42 1.98 6.81
CA ARG A 89 -12.77 1.99 6.24
C ARG A 89 -13.34 3.40 6.39
N ALA A 90 -13.75 3.99 5.28
CA ALA A 90 -14.46 5.27 5.25
C ALA A 90 -15.98 5.08 5.35
#